data_AF-A0A7G8ENT4-F1
#
_entry.id   AF-A0A7G8ENT4-F1
#
_cell.length_a   1.000
_cell.length_b   1.000
_cell.length_c   1.000
_cell.angle_alpha   90.00
_cell.angle_beta   90.00
_cell.angle_gamma   90.00
#
_symmetry.space_group_name_H-M   'P 1'
#
loop_
_entity.id
_entity.type
_entity.pdbx_description
1 polymer ?
#
loop_
_entity_poly.entity_id
_entity_poly.type
_entity_poly.pdbx_seq_one_letter_code
_entity_poly.pdbx_strand_id
1 'polypeptide(L)'
;MINRLFWLGSPLVAALLALTLLLAWLFPPAAWWSGGLLLLMGLILLAYRLGWNGEPLVLEPTEATGPELAVVFIQGEGIPPERYRPVAEAIQRHCASRRLWVALPRFLGDSPIPRETPLVVAQARRALEQRGMAAGSPCLFVAHSVGGIAIQKFLKAFPEQGIGQVLMGSFLGRWNLSGLDAQGRTLIDYPRPTLTLAGTLDGLARISRFAVATWLQRINAAPETRPERFPVVTLEGASHMQFASGEAVPYVKAFDLVPTAETVAVHERIGLLVAAFLNNCLNEASATPSPVLEDAATESAAWLAPLIAALQMEGYNGFKPACYDTAETNSRTDPRCTPYSPWIQEHANPLMAGEPEAPVRFGLTALDSFHRSYTYNPFATPPVHVPQIQAHCAPPTPCQVSVTSVTQALYSLFTVLDTGFFPIAAFSLRSKLNSRQSFWSHGGVPDPDFTSTDGPSRAQPINEAVFRWTLEQSDEHSRRRFESLGQPMLMRSDTVRPAIGPLWIWSYPSYRYEQQPEGLVLGVSATVMKTPLDSLIAAARGFHYCQLLSPAAAMEWIYIDGLRNKASLSGRLFIYGPVAGFDKAAAYLGRSLVNQTRTASLLRRR
;
A
#
# COMPACT_ATOMS: atom_id res chain seq x y z
N MET A 1 34.59 14.89 16.14
CA MET A 1 34.62 15.94 15.09
C MET A 1 33.62 17.07 15.38
N ILE A 2 33.49 17.50 16.66
CA ILE A 2 32.49 18.49 17.12
C ILE A 2 33.13 19.77 17.70
N ASN A 3 34.46 19.83 17.81
CA ASN A 3 35.18 21.02 18.33
C ASN A 3 35.49 22.11 17.29
N ARG A 4 34.83 22.14 16.12
CA ARG A 4 35.05 23.18 15.08
C ARG A 4 33.81 24.01 14.70
N LEU A 5 32.70 23.89 15.43
CA LEU A 5 31.43 24.55 15.08
C LEU A 5 31.13 25.86 15.84
N PHE A 6 32.07 26.37 16.65
CA PHE A 6 31.81 27.53 17.52
C PHE A 6 32.28 28.90 16.99
N TRP A 7 32.74 29.01 15.73
CA TRP A 7 33.22 30.29 15.19
C TRP A 7 32.73 30.54 13.75
N LEU A 8 31.47 30.95 13.61
CA LEU A 8 30.99 31.71 12.44
C LEU A 8 29.98 32.76 12.93
N GLY A 9 30.52 33.89 13.39
CA GLY A 9 29.78 35.11 13.67
C GLY A 9 29.34 35.78 12.37
N SER A 10 28.12 35.50 11.92
CA SER A 10 27.49 36.26 10.85
C SER A 10 26.77 37.47 11.46
N PRO A 11 27.10 38.73 11.08
CA PRO A 11 26.39 39.92 11.56
C PRO A 11 24.87 39.91 11.25
N LEU A 12 24.46 39.14 10.25
CA LEU A 12 23.05 38.91 9.91
C LEU A 12 22.31 38.15 11.01
N VAL A 13 22.99 37.22 11.69
CA VAL A 13 22.42 36.42 12.78
C VAL A 13 22.16 37.28 13.99
N ALA A 14 23.11 38.13 14.36
CA ALA A 14 22.96 39.08 15.46
C ALA A 14 21.83 40.10 15.18
N ALA A 15 21.72 40.58 13.94
CA ALA A 15 20.66 41.51 13.53
C ALA A 15 19.26 40.86 13.57
N LEU A 16 19.13 39.60 13.14
CA LEU A 16 17.86 38.86 13.19
C LEU A 16 17.43 38.52 14.62
N LEU A 17 18.39 38.21 15.51
CA LEU A 17 18.16 38.01 16.94
C LEU A 17 17.71 39.30 17.64
N ALA A 18 18.35 40.42 17.34
CA ALA A 18 17.97 41.72 17.89
C ALA A 18 16.57 42.13 17.42
N LEU A 19 16.23 41.92 16.14
CA LEU A 19 14.92 42.23 15.58
C LEU A 19 13.82 41.33 16.15
N THR A 20 14.09 40.04 16.36
CA THR A 20 13.10 39.12 16.96
C THR A 20 12.87 39.40 18.44
N LEU A 21 13.90 39.75 19.20
CA LEU A 21 13.75 40.21 20.59
C LEU A 21 12.99 41.56 20.68
N LEU A 22 13.24 42.47 19.74
CA LEU A 22 12.52 43.75 19.66
C LEU A 22 11.03 43.55 19.31
N LEU A 23 10.72 42.69 18.33
CA LEU A 23 9.35 42.39 17.93
C LEU A 23 8.59 41.59 19.01
N ALA A 24 9.29 40.73 19.74
CA ALA A 24 8.75 40.06 20.91
C ALA A 24 8.34 41.05 22.01
N TRP A 25 9.11 42.12 22.18
CA TRP A 25 8.82 43.12 23.21
C TRP A 25 7.65 44.06 22.84
N LEU A 26 7.37 44.25 21.54
CA LEU A 26 6.43 45.26 21.04
C LEU A 26 4.99 44.75 20.77
N PHE A 27 4.74 43.44 20.70
CA PHE A 27 3.44 42.90 20.28
C PHE A 27 2.88 41.81 21.21
N PRO A 28 1.55 41.69 21.37
CA PRO A 28 0.91 40.68 22.22
C PRO A 28 1.01 39.26 21.62
N PRO A 29 0.93 38.19 22.44
CA PRO A 29 1.25 36.81 22.04
C PRO A 29 0.46 36.26 20.84
N ALA A 30 -0.77 36.74 20.61
CA ALA A 30 -1.59 36.33 19.47
C ALA A 30 -1.06 36.87 18.11
N ALA A 31 -0.43 38.05 18.11
CA ALA A 31 0.20 38.63 16.92
C ALA A 31 1.55 37.96 16.57
N TRP A 32 2.16 37.24 17.51
CA TRP A 32 3.40 36.49 17.29
C TRP A 32 3.20 35.28 16.39
N TRP A 33 2.05 34.62 16.52
CA TRP A 33 1.78 33.41 15.73
C TRP A 33 1.61 33.75 14.26
N SER A 34 0.89 34.84 13.93
CA SER A 34 0.69 35.28 12.55
C SER A 34 1.92 36.01 11.98
N GLY A 35 2.49 36.97 12.72
CA GLY A 35 3.69 37.71 12.28
C GLY A 35 4.93 36.82 12.19
N GLY A 36 5.11 35.91 13.15
CA GLY A 36 6.20 34.94 13.15
C GLY A 36 6.08 33.91 12.03
N LEU A 37 4.86 33.44 11.69
CA LEU A 37 4.66 32.57 10.53
C LEU A 37 5.01 33.28 9.22
N LEU A 38 4.58 34.54 9.07
CA LEU A 38 4.85 35.33 7.87
C LEU A 38 6.35 35.61 7.71
N LEU A 39 7.04 35.96 8.80
CA LEU A 39 8.50 36.12 8.79
C LEU A 39 9.20 34.80 8.46
N LEU A 40 8.79 33.69 9.07
CA LEU A 40 9.32 32.35 8.77
C LEU A 40 9.14 31.99 7.30
N MET A 41 7.95 32.23 6.74
CA MET A 41 7.66 31.98 5.33
C MET A 41 8.51 32.89 4.42
N GLY A 42 8.66 34.16 4.79
CA GLY A 42 9.54 35.11 4.09
C GLY A 42 11.01 34.68 4.11
N LEU A 43 11.51 34.17 5.24
CA LEU A 43 12.87 33.66 5.39
C LEU A 43 13.11 32.38 4.59
N ILE A 44 12.14 31.46 4.55
CA ILE A 44 12.20 30.26 3.71
C ILE A 44 12.26 30.67 2.23
N LEU A 45 11.36 31.56 1.79
CA LEU A 45 11.34 32.08 0.42
C LEU A 45 12.65 32.81 0.06
N LEU A 46 13.22 33.56 1.01
CA LEU A 46 14.51 34.23 0.82
C LEU A 46 15.66 33.23 0.73
N ALA A 47 15.70 32.20 1.58
CA ALA A 47 16.71 31.14 1.50
C ALA A 47 16.68 30.46 0.13
N TYR A 48 15.50 30.15 -0.40
CA TYR A 48 15.37 29.63 -1.77
C TYR A 48 15.83 30.62 -2.84
N ARG A 49 15.45 31.90 -2.72
CA ARG A 49 15.86 32.93 -3.68
C ARG A 49 17.37 33.14 -3.69
N LEU A 50 18.03 32.94 -2.55
CA LEU A 50 19.48 33.00 -2.39
C LEU A 50 20.19 31.69 -2.75
N GLY A 51 19.47 30.67 -3.26
CA GLY A 51 20.06 29.39 -3.66
C GLY A 51 20.61 28.57 -2.50
N TRP A 52 20.06 28.70 -1.29
CA TRP A 52 20.56 27.97 -0.11
C TRP A 52 20.36 26.45 -0.19
N ASN A 53 19.44 25.98 -1.05
CA ASN A 53 19.32 24.57 -1.40
C ASN A 53 20.47 24.08 -2.30
N GLY A 54 21.28 24.99 -2.85
CA GLY A 54 22.34 24.69 -3.81
C GLY A 54 21.82 24.62 -5.25
N GLU A 55 22.74 24.74 -6.20
CA GLU A 55 22.41 24.64 -7.62
C GLU A 55 21.94 23.23 -8.00
N PRO A 56 20.93 23.10 -8.88
CA PRO A 56 20.55 21.83 -9.48
C PRO A 56 21.74 21.15 -10.15
N LEU A 57 21.84 19.84 -10.01
CA LEU A 57 22.80 19.08 -10.80
C LEU A 57 22.26 18.93 -12.23
N VAL A 58 22.99 19.45 -13.22
CA VAL A 58 22.62 19.37 -14.63
C VAL A 58 23.49 18.35 -15.36
N LEU A 59 22.85 17.46 -16.13
CA LEU A 59 23.48 16.59 -17.11
C LEU A 59 23.16 17.11 -18.51
N GLU A 60 24.21 17.40 -19.27
CA GLU A 60 24.10 17.84 -20.67
C GLU A 60 23.82 16.62 -21.57
N PRO A 61 23.18 16.81 -22.74
CA PRO A 61 22.88 15.71 -23.65
C PRO A 61 24.15 15.00 -24.12
N THR A 62 24.08 13.68 -24.27
CA THR A 62 25.14 12.88 -24.91
C THR A 62 25.13 13.04 -26.43
N GLU A 63 23.97 13.33 -27.01
CA GLU A 63 23.79 13.55 -28.44
C GLU A 63 24.05 15.00 -28.84
N ALA A 64 24.81 15.19 -29.91
CA ALA A 64 25.12 16.51 -30.45
C ALA A 64 23.93 17.15 -31.20
N THR A 65 23.05 16.33 -31.77
CA THR A 65 21.93 16.76 -32.63
C THR A 65 20.63 16.05 -32.24
N GLY A 66 19.49 16.56 -32.73
CA GLY A 66 18.17 16.02 -32.45
C GLY A 66 17.26 16.98 -31.68
N PRO A 67 15.96 16.66 -31.55
CA PRO A 67 15.03 17.50 -30.81
C PRO A 67 15.39 17.52 -29.33
N GLU A 68 15.24 18.69 -28.72
CA GLU A 68 15.54 18.90 -27.31
C GLU A 68 14.39 18.45 -26.42
N LEU A 69 14.74 17.78 -25.33
CA LEU A 69 13.81 17.37 -24.29
C LEU A 69 14.47 17.56 -22.93
N ALA A 70 13.64 17.82 -21.94
CA ALA A 70 14.07 17.92 -20.55
C ALA A 70 13.54 16.75 -19.72
N VAL A 71 14.36 16.27 -18.79
CA VAL A 71 13.93 15.48 -17.64
C VAL A 71 14.21 16.27 -16.38
N VAL A 72 13.20 16.44 -15.54
CA VAL A 72 13.39 16.92 -14.17
C VAL A 72 13.19 15.75 -13.22
N PHE A 73 14.25 15.38 -12.51
CA PHE A 73 14.29 14.20 -11.65
C PHE A 73 14.23 14.59 -10.18
N ILE A 74 13.07 14.36 -9.56
CA ILE A 74 12.81 14.63 -8.14
C ILE A 74 13.28 13.46 -7.27
N GLN A 75 14.20 13.74 -6.37
CA GLN A 75 14.74 12.76 -5.41
C GLN A 75 13.71 12.23 -4.41
N GLY A 76 14.06 11.15 -3.72
CA GLY A 76 13.35 10.60 -2.56
C GLY A 76 13.91 11.12 -1.23
N GLU A 77 13.29 10.70 -0.13
CA GLU A 77 13.59 11.20 1.22
C GLU A 77 15.04 10.90 1.65
N GLY A 78 15.81 11.95 1.89
CA GLY A 78 17.16 11.88 2.44
C GLY A 78 18.21 11.34 1.47
N ILE A 79 17.87 11.17 0.18
CA ILE A 79 18.79 10.69 -0.85
C ILE A 79 19.20 11.90 -1.71
N PRO A 80 20.48 12.30 -1.71
CA PRO A 80 20.90 13.49 -2.42
C PRO A 80 20.91 13.26 -3.95
N PRO A 81 20.74 14.32 -4.76
CA PRO A 81 20.53 14.21 -6.19
C PRO A 81 21.67 13.50 -6.94
N GLU A 82 22.90 13.56 -6.44
CA GLU A 82 24.07 12.89 -7.00
C GLU A 82 23.90 11.37 -7.07
N ARG A 83 23.13 10.78 -6.14
CA ARG A 83 22.88 9.32 -6.15
C ARG A 83 22.01 8.89 -7.32
N TYR A 84 21.31 9.80 -7.98
CA TYR A 84 20.44 9.51 -9.12
C TYR A 84 21.14 9.73 -10.47
N ARG A 85 22.35 10.30 -10.48
CA ARG A 85 23.13 10.50 -11.72
C ARG A 85 23.24 9.21 -12.56
N PRO A 86 23.58 8.03 -12.00
CA PRO A 86 23.72 6.83 -12.83
C PRO A 86 22.41 6.38 -13.50
N VAL A 87 21.26 6.59 -12.84
CA VAL A 87 19.94 6.30 -13.43
C VAL A 87 19.64 7.31 -14.54
N ALA A 88 19.90 8.59 -14.30
CA ALA A 88 19.71 9.64 -15.29
C ALA A 88 20.58 9.44 -16.54
N GLU A 89 21.85 9.05 -16.37
CA GLU A 89 22.76 8.71 -17.46
C GLU A 89 22.28 7.47 -18.23
N ALA A 90 21.74 6.46 -17.55
CA ALA A 90 21.12 5.31 -18.23
C ALA A 90 19.91 5.74 -19.07
N ILE A 91 19.05 6.64 -18.56
CA ILE A 91 17.94 7.20 -19.35
C ILE A 91 18.46 7.95 -20.59
N GLN A 92 19.51 8.76 -20.47
CA GLN A 92 20.12 9.44 -21.62
C GLN A 92 20.64 8.45 -22.68
N ARG A 93 21.33 7.38 -22.26
CA ARG A 93 21.82 6.33 -23.18
C ARG A 93 20.71 5.70 -24.02
N HIS A 94 19.55 5.42 -23.42
CA HIS A 94 18.40 4.84 -24.14
C HIS A 94 17.61 5.87 -24.97
N CYS A 95 17.94 7.16 -24.88
CA CYS A 95 17.32 8.25 -25.63
C CYS A 95 18.24 8.80 -26.76
N ALA A 96 19.10 7.95 -27.33
CA ALA A 96 20.16 8.33 -28.29
C ALA A 96 19.72 9.03 -29.60
N SER A 97 18.43 9.19 -29.86
CA SER A 97 17.93 9.98 -31.01
C SER A 97 17.61 11.44 -30.66
N ARG A 98 17.91 11.87 -29.43
CA ARG A 98 17.40 13.12 -28.86
C ARG A 98 18.43 13.80 -27.97
N ARG A 99 18.36 15.13 -27.93
CA ARG A 99 19.16 15.94 -27.01
C ARG A 99 18.46 15.98 -25.65
N LEU A 100 18.61 14.91 -24.87
CA LEU A 100 17.98 14.77 -23.56
C LEU A 100 18.80 15.48 -22.48
N TRP A 101 18.28 16.61 -22.00
CA TRP A 101 18.78 17.35 -20.86
C TRP A 101 18.21 16.76 -19.57
N VAL A 102 19.02 16.66 -18.51
CA VAL A 102 18.51 16.21 -17.20
C VAL A 102 18.87 17.20 -16.12
N ALA A 103 17.89 17.61 -15.32
CA ALA A 103 18.10 18.38 -14.09
C ALA A 103 17.68 17.56 -12.87
N LEU A 104 18.58 17.52 -11.90
CA LEU A 104 18.44 16.88 -10.61
C LEU A 104 18.42 17.98 -9.54
N PRO A 105 17.25 18.59 -9.28
CA PRO A 105 17.12 19.66 -8.30
C PRO A 105 17.53 19.23 -6.90
N ARG A 106 18.06 20.18 -6.12
CA ARG A 106 18.29 20.01 -4.69
C ARG A 106 17.12 20.53 -3.87
N PHE A 107 16.73 19.73 -2.88
CA PHE A 107 15.77 20.12 -1.86
C PHE A 107 16.47 20.36 -0.53
N LEU A 108 15.91 21.24 0.28
CA LEU A 108 16.45 21.49 1.62
C LEU A 108 16.39 20.22 2.47
N GLY A 109 17.54 19.77 2.96
CA GLY A 109 17.63 18.54 3.75
C GLY A 109 17.41 17.26 2.97
N ASP A 110 17.57 17.32 1.64
CA ASP A 110 17.40 16.19 0.73
C ASP A 110 16.01 15.54 0.75
N SER A 111 14.97 16.31 1.08
CA SER A 111 13.59 15.83 1.21
C SER A 111 12.65 16.65 0.32
N PRO A 112 11.96 16.05 -0.66
CA PRO A 112 11.03 16.78 -1.49
C PRO A 112 9.77 17.16 -0.72
N ILE A 113 9.55 18.46 -0.55
CA ILE A 113 8.34 18.99 0.09
C ILE A 113 7.40 19.52 -1.01
N PRO A 114 6.12 19.08 -1.08
CA PRO A 114 5.20 19.50 -2.14
C PRO A 114 5.04 21.02 -2.31
N ARG A 115 5.21 21.80 -1.23
CA ARG A 115 5.12 23.27 -1.27
C ARG A 115 6.33 23.93 -1.95
N GLU A 116 7.48 23.25 -1.96
CA GLU A 116 8.73 23.75 -2.52
C GLU A 116 8.89 23.32 -3.98
N THR A 117 8.20 22.26 -4.40
CA THR A 117 8.28 21.67 -5.73
C THR A 117 8.15 22.71 -6.87
N PRO A 118 7.18 23.65 -6.89
CA PRO A 118 7.08 24.61 -7.99
C PRO A 118 8.33 25.48 -8.15
N LEU A 119 8.90 25.95 -7.03
CA LEU A 119 10.08 26.80 -7.02
C LEU A 119 11.33 26.05 -7.47
N VAL A 120 11.50 24.83 -6.94
CA VAL A 120 12.63 23.96 -7.25
C VAL A 120 12.59 23.48 -8.71
N VAL A 121 11.40 23.20 -9.26
CA VAL A 121 11.23 22.89 -10.69
C VAL A 121 11.58 24.11 -11.56
N ALA A 122 11.13 25.31 -11.19
CA ALA A 122 11.49 26.52 -11.93
C ALA A 122 13.00 26.79 -11.93
N GLN A 123 13.69 26.55 -10.79
CA GLN A 123 15.15 26.62 -10.69
C GLN A 123 15.83 25.58 -11.60
N ALA A 124 15.37 24.33 -11.56
CA ALA A 124 15.87 23.26 -12.43
C ALA A 124 15.77 23.62 -13.92
N ARG A 125 14.60 24.11 -14.37
CA ARG A 125 14.40 24.54 -15.77
C ARG A 125 15.33 25.69 -16.16
N ARG A 126 15.46 26.70 -15.30
CA ARG A 126 16.38 27.82 -15.53
C ARG A 126 17.83 27.36 -15.64
N ALA A 127 18.25 26.42 -14.80
CA ALA A 127 19.61 25.88 -14.85
C ALA A 127 19.87 25.12 -16.17
N LEU A 128 18.87 24.40 -16.70
CA LEU A 128 18.97 23.79 -18.03
C LEU A 128 19.09 24.84 -19.14
N GLU A 129 18.24 25.88 -19.12
CA GLU A 129 18.25 26.96 -20.11
C GLU A 129 19.59 27.73 -20.10
N GLN A 130 20.14 28.01 -18.92
CA GLN A 130 21.45 28.65 -18.77
C GLN A 130 22.61 27.80 -19.31
N ARG A 131 22.43 26.48 -19.41
CA ARG A 131 23.39 25.56 -20.03
C ARG A 131 23.17 25.38 -21.53
N GLY A 132 22.20 26.07 -22.11
CA GLY A 132 21.98 26.09 -23.56
C GLY A 132 20.81 25.24 -24.04
N MET A 133 19.97 24.69 -23.15
CA MET A 133 18.68 24.12 -23.55
C MET A 133 17.73 25.24 -24.01
N ALA A 134 17.01 25.03 -25.09
CA ALA A 134 15.97 25.94 -25.56
C ALA A 134 14.83 26.05 -24.54
N ALA A 135 14.38 27.29 -24.33
CA ALA A 135 13.21 27.57 -23.50
C ALA A 135 11.96 26.90 -24.09
N GLY A 136 11.10 26.36 -23.22
CA GLY A 136 9.86 25.70 -23.64
C GLY A 136 10.00 24.26 -24.15
N SER A 137 11.21 23.68 -24.14
CA SER A 137 11.42 22.27 -24.48
C SER A 137 10.49 21.34 -23.67
N PRO A 138 9.88 20.31 -24.29
CA PRO A 138 8.99 19.38 -23.59
C PRO A 138 9.69 18.71 -22.42
N CYS A 139 9.00 18.59 -21.29
CA CYS A 139 9.58 18.09 -20.05
C CYS A 139 8.88 16.84 -19.52
N LEU A 140 9.63 15.77 -19.34
CA LEU A 140 9.20 14.60 -18.59
C LEU A 140 9.64 14.74 -17.13
N PHE A 141 8.77 14.38 -16.19
CA PHE A 141 9.17 14.33 -14.79
C PHE A 141 9.45 12.90 -14.35
N VAL A 142 10.53 12.72 -13.60
CA VAL A 142 10.89 11.43 -13.01
C VAL A 142 10.97 11.65 -11.50
N ALA A 143 10.43 10.74 -10.71
CA ALA A 143 10.45 10.90 -9.27
C ALA A 143 10.59 9.58 -8.53
N HIS A 144 11.37 9.59 -7.44
CA HIS A 144 11.56 8.43 -6.57
C HIS A 144 10.86 8.63 -5.21
N SER A 145 10.17 7.59 -4.72
CA SER A 145 9.65 7.52 -3.34
C SER A 145 8.70 8.70 -3.04
N VAL A 146 8.89 9.42 -1.93
CA VAL A 146 8.10 10.62 -1.58
C VAL A 146 8.15 11.73 -2.65
N GLY A 147 9.19 11.78 -3.48
CA GLY A 147 9.25 12.67 -4.64
C GLY A 147 8.09 12.41 -5.61
N GLY A 148 7.64 11.16 -5.72
CA GLY A 148 6.47 10.78 -6.49
C GLY A 148 5.17 11.42 -6.00
N ILE A 149 5.01 11.61 -4.69
CA ILE A 149 3.87 12.34 -4.11
C ILE A 149 3.96 13.82 -4.45
N ALA A 150 5.17 14.39 -4.33
CA ALA A 150 5.40 15.80 -4.59
C ALA A 150 5.12 16.16 -6.06
N ILE A 151 5.59 15.35 -7.00
CA ILE A 151 5.38 15.62 -8.42
C ILE A 151 3.93 15.41 -8.86
N GLN A 152 3.23 14.42 -8.31
CA GLN A 152 1.82 14.22 -8.61
C GLN A 152 0.97 15.46 -8.29
N LYS A 153 1.22 16.07 -7.12
CA LYS A 153 0.53 17.30 -6.72
C LYS A 153 0.90 18.48 -7.63
N PHE A 154 2.17 18.59 -8.00
CA PHE A 154 2.64 19.64 -8.90
C PHE A 154 2.00 19.52 -10.29
N LEU A 155 2.06 18.36 -10.93
CA LEU A 155 1.51 18.16 -12.27
C LEU A 155 -0.02 18.13 -12.31
N LYS A 156 -0.70 17.81 -11.21
CA LYS A 156 -2.15 18.00 -11.12
C LYS A 156 -2.53 19.50 -11.11
N ALA A 157 -1.71 20.35 -10.49
CA ALA A 157 -1.94 21.80 -10.43
C ALA A 157 -1.43 22.56 -11.67
N PHE A 158 -0.35 22.07 -12.29
CA PHE A 158 0.32 22.69 -13.43
C PHE A 158 0.58 21.66 -14.53
N PRO A 159 -0.48 21.06 -15.10
CA PRO A 159 -0.33 19.98 -16.07
C PRO A 159 0.53 20.41 -17.25
N GLU A 160 0.41 21.63 -17.76
CA GLU A 160 1.15 22.18 -18.90
C GLU A 160 2.67 22.18 -18.72
N GLN A 161 3.17 22.02 -17.49
CA GLN A 161 4.61 21.99 -17.22
C GLN A 161 5.28 20.68 -17.65
N GLY A 162 4.51 19.59 -17.85
CA GLY A 162 5.07 18.29 -18.21
C GLY A 162 4.24 17.50 -19.20
N ILE A 163 4.91 16.67 -20.01
CA ILE A 163 4.25 15.77 -20.97
C ILE A 163 3.88 14.41 -20.36
N GLY A 164 4.43 14.07 -19.19
CA GLY A 164 4.21 12.81 -18.50
C GLY A 164 5.01 12.74 -17.19
N GLN A 165 4.82 11.67 -16.44
CA GLN A 165 5.64 11.39 -15.26
C GLN A 165 6.03 9.92 -15.13
N VAL A 166 7.15 9.68 -14.44
CA VAL A 166 7.62 8.36 -14.03
C VAL A 166 7.70 8.32 -12.52
N LEU A 167 7.06 7.33 -11.90
CA LEU A 167 7.03 7.10 -10.46
C LEU A 167 7.84 5.84 -10.16
N MET A 168 9.00 5.99 -9.52
CA MET A 168 9.88 4.90 -9.13
C MET A 168 9.78 4.65 -7.63
N GLY A 169 9.55 3.41 -7.20
CA GLY A 169 9.31 3.11 -5.78
C GLY A 169 8.16 3.96 -5.20
N SER A 170 7.21 4.32 -6.06
CA SER A 170 6.06 5.19 -5.81
C SER A 170 4.98 4.83 -6.82
N PHE A 171 3.72 5.13 -6.51
CA PHE A 171 2.57 4.80 -7.34
C PHE A 171 1.64 6.01 -7.47
N LEU A 172 0.74 5.96 -8.46
CA LEU A 172 -0.33 6.94 -8.59
C LEU A 172 -1.26 6.80 -7.38
N GLY A 173 -1.31 7.83 -6.53
CA GLY A 173 -2.08 7.79 -5.30
C GLY A 173 -3.58 7.69 -5.56
N ARG A 174 -4.32 7.04 -4.64
CA ARG A 174 -5.78 6.85 -4.80
C ARG A 174 -6.57 8.15 -4.82
N TRP A 175 -6.00 9.26 -4.33
CA TRP A 175 -6.57 10.60 -4.45
C TRP A 175 -6.59 11.15 -5.88
N ASN A 176 -5.97 10.45 -6.83
CA ASN A 176 -6.05 10.73 -8.26
C ASN A 176 -7.05 9.83 -9.00
N LEU A 177 -7.92 9.13 -8.26
CA LEU A 177 -9.05 8.38 -8.82
C LEU A 177 -10.32 9.21 -8.61
N SER A 178 -11.12 9.42 -9.65
CA SER A 178 -12.40 10.13 -9.53
C SER A 178 -13.55 9.24 -9.05
N GLY A 179 -13.38 7.93 -9.11
CA GLY A 179 -14.35 6.95 -8.64
C GLY A 179 -14.44 5.74 -9.56
N LEU A 180 -15.62 5.14 -9.61
CA LEU A 180 -15.95 4.02 -10.48
C LEU A 180 -17.08 4.45 -11.44
N ASP A 181 -17.04 3.96 -12.68
CA ASP A 181 -18.13 4.13 -13.64
C ASP A 181 -19.35 3.24 -13.30
N ALA A 182 -20.38 3.27 -14.16
CA ALA A 182 -21.60 2.48 -13.95
C ALA A 182 -21.35 0.95 -13.97
N GLN A 183 -20.23 0.51 -14.54
CA GLN A 183 -19.80 -0.89 -14.62
C GLN A 183 -18.79 -1.23 -13.52
N GLY A 184 -18.53 -0.32 -12.57
CA GLY A 184 -17.58 -0.54 -11.50
C GLY A 184 -16.12 -0.48 -11.94
N ARG A 185 -15.83 0.10 -13.11
CA ARG A 185 -14.48 0.29 -13.65
C ARG A 185 -13.88 1.60 -13.15
N THR A 186 -12.59 1.60 -12.90
CA THR A 186 -11.82 2.71 -12.34
C THR A 186 -11.73 3.88 -13.31
N LEU A 187 -12.13 5.06 -12.82
CA LEU A 187 -11.90 6.33 -13.48
C LEU A 187 -10.69 7.03 -12.85
N ILE A 188 -9.70 7.39 -13.68
CA ILE A 188 -8.51 8.13 -13.24
C ILE A 188 -8.70 9.62 -13.52
N ASP A 189 -8.61 10.42 -12.46
CA ASP A 189 -8.57 11.89 -12.51
C ASP A 189 -7.13 12.37 -12.32
N TYR A 190 -6.33 12.13 -13.37
CA TYR A 190 -4.96 12.59 -13.46
C TYR A 190 -4.62 13.01 -14.89
N PRO A 191 -4.14 14.25 -15.10
CA PRO A 191 -4.07 14.85 -16.43
C PRO A 191 -2.95 14.27 -17.31
N ARG A 192 -1.94 13.64 -16.72
CA ARG A 192 -0.71 13.24 -17.41
C ARG A 192 -0.50 11.73 -17.45
N PRO A 193 -0.01 11.17 -18.58
CA PRO A 193 0.45 9.79 -18.62
C PRO A 193 1.41 9.52 -17.47
N THR A 194 1.34 8.33 -16.87
CA THR A 194 2.16 7.96 -15.72
C THR A 194 2.72 6.55 -15.88
N LEU A 195 4.04 6.42 -15.97
CA LEU A 195 4.71 5.13 -15.81
C LEU A 195 4.97 4.89 -14.33
N THR A 196 4.55 3.75 -13.81
CA THR A 196 4.84 3.30 -12.45
C THR A 196 5.87 2.18 -12.50
N LEU A 197 7.01 2.33 -11.80
CA LEU A 197 8.08 1.34 -11.69
C LEU A 197 8.23 0.85 -10.24
N ALA A 198 8.14 -0.46 -10.06
CA ALA A 198 8.12 -1.12 -8.76
C ALA A 198 9.30 -2.08 -8.60
N GLY A 199 9.99 -2.08 -7.46
CA GLY A 199 10.93 -3.14 -7.14
C GLY A 199 10.16 -4.34 -6.54
N THR A 200 10.35 -5.55 -7.06
CA THR A 200 9.71 -6.75 -6.47
C THR A 200 10.21 -7.05 -5.04
N LEU A 201 11.36 -6.49 -4.67
CA LEU A 201 11.95 -6.53 -3.32
C LEU A 201 11.94 -5.15 -2.65
N ASP A 202 11.07 -4.24 -3.10
CA ASP A 202 10.88 -2.95 -2.43
C ASP A 202 10.22 -3.16 -1.05
N GLY A 203 11.02 -3.04 0.00
CA GLY A 203 10.56 -3.20 1.37
C GLY A 203 9.92 -1.95 1.98
N LEU A 204 9.91 -0.83 1.24
CA LEU A 204 9.39 0.46 1.67
C LEU A 204 8.07 0.79 0.98
N ALA A 205 8.03 0.93 -0.35
CA ALA A 205 6.81 0.97 -1.12
C ALA A 205 6.40 -0.47 -1.43
N ARG A 206 5.49 -1.02 -0.62
CA ARG A 206 5.14 -2.43 -0.66
C ARG A 206 4.68 -2.88 -2.04
N ILE A 207 5.12 -4.07 -2.46
CA ILE A 207 4.74 -4.63 -3.75
C ILE A 207 3.22 -4.81 -3.95
N SER A 208 2.46 -5.01 -2.86
CA SER A 208 0.99 -5.07 -2.89
C SER A 208 0.34 -3.77 -3.33
N ARG A 209 1.00 -2.62 -3.16
CA ARG A 209 0.53 -1.33 -3.68
C ARG A 209 0.62 -1.25 -5.18
N PHE A 210 1.60 -1.91 -5.76
CA PHE A 210 1.74 -2.00 -7.21
C PHE A 210 0.79 -3.04 -7.80
N ALA A 211 0.48 -4.12 -7.07
CA ALA A 211 -0.66 -4.99 -7.40
C ALA A 211 -1.96 -4.17 -7.47
N VAL A 212 -2.17 -3.27 -6.49
CA VAL A 212 -3.32 -2.36 -6.49
C VAL A 212 -3.28 -1.37 -7.65
N ALA A 213 -2.12 -0.78 -7.94
CA ALA A 213 -1.93 0.11 -9.08
C ALA A 213 -2.27 -0.61 -10.40
N THR A 214 -1.77 -1.83 -10.62
CA THR A 214 -2.04 -2.64 -11.81
C THR A 214 -3.53 -2.94 -11.96
N TRP A 215 -4.22 -3.31 -10.88
CA TRP A 215 -5.65 -3.55 -10.94
C TRP A 215 -6.43 -2.29 -11.31
N LEU A 216 -6.14 -1.17 -10.64
CA LEU A 216 -6.85 0.08 -10.84
C LEU A 216 -6.57 0.72 -12.21
N GLN A 217 -5.31 0.68 -12.67
CA GLN A 217 -4.85 1.40 -13.85
C GLN A 217 -4.94 0.59 -15.14
N ARG A 218 -4.96 -0.76 -15.05
CA ARG A 218 -4.96 -1.64 -16.23
C ARG A 218 -6.15 -2.58 -16.26
N ILE A 219 -6.32 -3.42 -15.23
CA ILE A 219 -7.29 -4.54 -15.27
C ILE A 219 -8.73 -4.04 -15.16
N ASN A 220 -9.00 -3.14 -14.22
CA ASN A 220 -10.32 -2.58 -13.95
C ASN A 220 -10.46 -1.17 -14.52
N ALA A 221 -9.55 -0.70 -15.38
CA ALA A 221 -9.63 0.66 -15.91
C ALA A 221 -10.86 0.83 -16.82
N ALA A 222 -11.57 1.95 -16.67
CA ALA A 222 -12.61 2.34 -17.62
C ALA A 222 -11.97 2.70 -18.98
N PRO A 223 -12.65 2.51 -20.12
CA PRO A 223 -12.13 2.88 -21.44
C PRO A 223 -11.66 4.34 -21.53
N GLU A 224 -12.36 5.24 -20.84
CA GLU A 224 -12.06 6.67 -20.77
C GLU A 224 -10.71 6.95 -20.08
N THR A 225 -10.28 6.07 -19.17
CA THR A 225 -8.98 6.17 -18.49
C THR A 225 -7.81 5.99 -19.45
N ARG A 226 -8.00 5.28 -20.59
CA ARG A 226 -6.92 4.95 -21.53
C ARG A 226 -5.77 4.22 -20.81
N PRO A 227 -5.96 2.96 -20.39
CA PRO A 227 -5.02 2.21 -19.54
C PRO A 227 -3.58 2.17 -20.08
N GLU A 228 -3.39 2.27 -21.39
CA GLU A 228 -2.09 2.38 -22.05
C GLU A 228 -1.27 3.61 -21.64
N ARG A 229 -1.92 4.66 -21.09
CA ARG A 229 -1.26 5.85 -20.54
C ARG A 229 -0.74 5.65 -19.11
N PHE A 230 -1.11 4.55 -18.47
CA PHE A 230 -0.83 4.26 -17.07
C PHE A 230 -0.16 2.88 -16.88
N PRO A 231 0.96 2.58 -17.57
CA PRO A 231 1.64 1.30 -17.40
C PRO A 231 2.21 1.17 -15.99
N VAL A 232 2.08 -0.03 -15.42
CA VAL A 232 2.68 -0.43 -14.14
C VAL A 232 3.63 -1.59 -14.42
N VAL A 233 4.91 -1.39 -14.10
CA VAL A 233 5.98 -2.34 -14.40
C VAL A 233 6.76 -2.69 -13.12
N THR A 234 6.97 -3.98 -12.89
CA THR A 234 7.83 -4.50 -11.83
C THR A 234 9.24 -4.79 -12.37
N LEU A 235 10.23 -4.53 -11.53
CA LEU A 235 11.64 -4.83 -11.75
C LEU A 235 12.00 -6.01 -10.84
N GLU A 236 12.18 -7.19 -11.44
CA GLU A 236 12.51 -8.40 -10.71
C GLU A 236 13.82 -8.24 -9.92
N GLY A 237 13.81 -8.67 -8.66
CA GLY A 237 14.96 -8.61 -7.76
C GLY A 237 15.36 -7.22 -7.28
N ALA A 238 14.72 -6.15 -7.78
CA ALA A 238 15.06 -4.78 -7.40
C ALA A 238 14.47 -4.38 -6.03
N SER A 239 15.26 -3.67 -5.24
CA SER A 239 14.87 -3.07 -3.95
C SER A 239 14.47 -1.59 -4.09
N HIS A 240 13.97 -0.97 -3.01
CA HIS A 240 13.63 0.46 -3.01
C HIS A 240 14.86 1.33 -3.31
N MET A 241 16.00 1.01 -2.70
CA MET A 241 17.20 1.83 -2.85
C MET A 241 17.75 1.84 -4.28
N GLN A 242 17.50 0.80 -5.08
CA GLN A 242 18.05 0.65 -6.44
C GLN A 242 17.39 1.54 -7.51
N PHE A 243 16.41 2.37 -7.13
CA PHE A 243 16.02 3.53 -7.93
C PHE A 243 17.02 4.71 -7.78
N ALA A 244 18.05 4.53 -6.96
CA ALA A 244 19.20 5.39 -6.77
C ALA A 244 20.47 4.52 -6.59
N SER A 245 21.62 5.18 -6.56
CA SER A 245 22.92 4.52 -6.34
C SER A 245 23.40 4.67 -4.89
N GLY A 246 24.36 3.83 -4.50
CA GLY A 246 25.06 3.94 -3.23
C GLY A 246 24.37 3.25 -2.07
N GLU A 247 24.87 3.49 -0.86
CA GLU A 247 24.33 2.87 0.35
C GLU A 247 22.92 3.39 0.67
N ALA A 248 22.06 2.48 1.13
CA ALA A 248 20.74 2.81 1.61
C ALA A 248 20.81 3.77 2.81
N VAL A 249 20.10 4.89 2.70
CA VAL A 249 19.96 5.84 3.80
C VAL A 249 19.27 5.18 5.01
N PRO A 250 19.51 5.61 6.26
CA PRO A 250 19.08 4.86 7.44
C PRO A 250 17.60 4.48 7.49
N TYR A 251 16.73 5.33 6.91
CA TYR A 251 15.29 5.03 6.82
C TYR A 251 14.99 3.90 5.84
N VAL A 252 15.55 3.95 4.63
CA VAL A 252 15.42 2.89 3.63
C VAL A 252 16.05 1.61 4.17
N LYS A 253 17.27 1.68 4.72
CA LYS A 253 17.97 0.53 5.33
C LYS A 253 17.15 -0.16 6.42
N ALA A 254 16.31 0.57 7.16
CA ALA A 254 15.50 0.00 8.22
C ALA A 254 14.42 -0.97 7.71
N PHE A 255 13.98 -0.83 6.46
CA PHE A 255 12.78 -1.51 5.95
C PHE A 255 12.95 -2.20 4.60
N ASP A 256 13.94 -1.81 3.82
CA ASP A 256 14.13 -2.37 2.49
C ASP A 256 14.64 -3.81 2.55
N LEU A 257 14.30 -4.60 1.52
CA LEU A 257 14.80 -5.96 1.39
C LEU A 257 16.17 -5.96 0.70
N VAL A 258 16.95 -7.00 0.94
CA VAL A 258 18.23 -7.20 0.24
C VAL A 258 17.91 -7.49 -1.23
N PRO A 259 18.37 -6.66 -2.18
CA PRO A 259 18.12 -6.91 -3.59
C PRO A 259 18.84 -8.15 -4.08
N THR A 260 18.28 -8.79 -5.10
CA THR A 260 18.93 -9.90 -5.83
C THR A 260 19.36 -9.49 -7.24
N ALA A 261 18.86 -8.37 -7.75
CA ALA A 261 19.28 -7.83 -9.04
C ALA A 261 20.51 -6.93 -8.87
N GLU A 262 21.37 -6.91 -9.88
CA GLU A 262 22.51 -5.99 -9.94
C GLU A 262 22.03 -4.56 -10.21
N THR A 263 22.53 -3.60 -9.43
CA THR A 263 22.10 -2.20 -9.50
C THR A 263 22.26 -1.59 -10.89
N VAL A 264 23.35 -1.90 -11.60
CA VAL A 264 23.57 -1.41 -12.97
C VAL A 264 22.52 -1.96 -13.94
N ALA A 265 22.17 -3.24 -13.84
CA ALA A 265 21.13 -3.85 -14.67
C ALA A 265 19.75 -3.24 -14.40
N VAL A 266 19.43 -2.96 -13.12
CA VAL A 266 18.21 -2.25 -12.74
C VAL A 266 18.17 -0.86 -13.38
N HIS A 267 19.25 -0.09 -13.30
CA HIS A 267 19.32 1.25 -13.91
C HIS A 267 19.19 1.21 -15.44
N GLU A 268 19.84 0.25 -16.11
CA GLU A 268 19.69 0.06 -17.56
C GLU A 268 18.24 -0.26 -17.94
N ARG A 269 17.58 -1.14 -17.18
CA ARG A 269 16.16 -1.47 -17.42
C ARG A 269 15.26 -0.26 -17.19
N ILE A 270 15.52 0.55 -16.17
CA ILE A 270 14.81 1.83 -15.96
C ILE A 270 15.01 2.75 -17.16
N GLY A 271 16.26 2.93 -17.62
CA GLY A 271 16.58 3.76 -18.78
C GLY A 271 15.78 3.37 -20.03
N LEU A 272 15.75 2.08 -20.35
CA LEU A 272 14.99 1.52 -21.46
C LEU A 272 13.48 1.81 -21.34
N LEU A 273 12.89 1.51 -20.19
CA LEU A 273 11.45 1.69 -19.96
C LEU A 273 11.05 3.17 -19.99
N VAL A 274 11.86 4.04 -19.40
CA VAL A 274 11.62 5.49 -19.42
C VAL A 274 11.74 6.05 -20.84
N ALA A 275 12.72 5.62 -21.63
CA ALA A 275 12.86 6.04 -23.02
C ALA A 275 11.65 5.60 -23.87
N ALA A 276 11.19 4.36 -23.71
CA ALA A 276 9.99 3.85 -24.35
C ALA A 276 8.74 4.66 -23.95
N PHE A 277 8.62 5.03 -22.67
CA PHE A 277 7.51 5.83 -22.17
C PHE A 277 7.53 7.28 -22.65
N LEU A 278 8.72 7.88 -22.72
CA LEU A 278 8.92 9.21 -23.27
C LEU A 278 8.46 9.27 -24.73
N ASN A 279 8.76 8.23 -25.52
CA ASN A 279 8.26 8.12 -26.90
C ASN A 279 6.73 8.09 -26.95
N ASN A 280 6.07 7.33 -26.07
CA ASN A 280 4.61 7.32 -26.00
C ASN A 280 4.04 8.71 -25.63
N CYS A 281 4.68 9.43 -24.70
CA CYS A 281 4.22 10.76 -24.28
C CYS A 281 4.35 11.81 -25.38
N LEU A 282 5.37 11.71 -26.24
CA LEU A 282 5.56 12.65 -27.36
C LEU A 282 4.61 12.38 -28.52
N ASN A 283 4.21 11.13 -28.69
CA ASN A 283 3.34 10.67 -29.75
C ASN A 283 1.90 10.50 -29.26
N GLU A 284 1.32 11.49 -28.55
CA GLU A 284 -0.04 11.36 -27.99
C GLU A 284 -1.11 11.04 -29.05
N ALA A 285 -0.85 11.35 -30.32
CA ALA A 285 -1.72 11.00 -31.45
C ALA A 285 -1.61 9.52 -31.90
N SER A 286 -0.52 8.83 -31.55
CA SER A 286 -0.34 7.41 -31.85
C SER A 286 -1.12 6.59 -30.83
N ALA A 287 -2.20 5.95 -31.29
CA ALA A 287 -2.98 5.02 -30.47
C ALA A 287 -2.21 3.75 -30.08
N THR A 288 -1.07 3.48 -30.71
CA THR A 288 -0.29 2.25 -30.47
C THR A 288 0.77 2.49 -29.39
N PRO A 289 0.69 1.79 -28.23
CA PRO A 289 1.71 1.86 -27.19
C PRO A 289 3.02 1.23 -27.66
N SER A 290 4.16 1.68 -27.11
CA SER A 290 5.43 0.98 -27.26
C SER A 290 5.30 -0.51 -26.88
N PRO A 291 5.65 -1.46 -27.77
CA PRO A 291 5.62 -2.89 -27.47
C PRO A 291 6.47 -3.25 -26.24
N VAL A 292 7.64 -2.60 -26.09
CA VAL A 292 8.54 -2.81 -24.94
C VAL A 292 7.85 -2.54 -23.61
N LEU A 293 7.01 -1.49 -23.55
CA LEU A 293 6.26 -1.16 -22.34
C LEU A 293 5.07 -2.08 -22.12
N GLU A 294 4.36 -2.42 -23.19
CA GLU A 294 3.18 -3.29 -23.10
C GLU A 294 3.57 -4.70 -22.66
N ASP A 295 4.66 -5.24 -23.23
CA ASP A 295 5.22 -6.53 -22.83
C ASP A 295 5.63 -6.51 -21.35
N ALA A 296 6.39 -5.49 -20.94
CA ALA A 296 6.85 -5.34 -19.56
C ALA A 296 5.68 -5.19 -18.57
N ALA A 297 4.65 -4.41 -18.94
CA ALA A 297 3.47 -4.22 -18.10
C ALA A 297 2.63 -5.50 -18.02
N THR A 298 2.56 -6.29 -19.09
CA THR A 298 1.85 -7.58 -19.13
C THR A 298 2.54 -8.64 -18.28
N GLU A 299 3.87 -8.76 -18.42
CA GLU A 299 4.69 -9.61 -17.55
C GLU A 299 4.51 -9.24 -16.07
N SER A 300 4.52 -7.93 -15.77
CA SER A 300 4.31 -7.43 -14.42
C SER A 300 2.91 -7.74 -13.89
N ALA A 301 1.88 -7.64 -14.73
CA ALA A 301 0.52 -8.00 -14.34
C ALA A 301 0.38 -9.50 -14.03
N ALA A 302 1.05 -10.36 -14.80
CA ALA A 302 1.09 -11.79 -14.54
C ALA A 302 1.79 -12.10 -13.20
N TRP A 303 2.94 -11.48 -12.95
CA TRP A 303 3.68 -11.67 -11.70
C TRP A 303 2.92 -11.14 -10.47
N LEU A 304 2.19 -10.03 -10.62
CA LEU A 304 1.36 -9.45 -9.55
C LEU A 304 0.01 -10.17 -9.35
N ALA A 305 -0.39 -11.07 -10.26
CA ALA A 305 -1.70 -11.72 -10.22
C ALA A 305 -2.00 -12.44 -8.88
N PRO A 306 -1.06 -13.16 -8.23
CA PRO A 306 -1.30 -13.76 -6.92
C PRO A 306 -1.69 -12.75 -5.83
N LEU A 307 -1.04 -11.58 -5.79
CA LEU A 307 -1.37 -10.52 -4.84
C LEU A 307 -2.76 -9.94 -5.12
N ILE A 308 -3.10 -9.74 -6.39
CA ILE A 308 -4.42 -9.25 -6.81
C ILE A 308 -5.50 -10.28 -6.43
N ALA A 309 -5.28 -11.56 -6.70
CA ALA A 309 -6.20 -12.64 -6.37
C ALA A 309 -6.43 -12.73 -4.85
N ALA A 310 -5.37 -12.62 -4.04
CA ALA A 310 -5.50 -12.62 -2.58
C ALA A 310 -6.32 -11.40 -2.06
N LEU A 311 -6.12 -10.22 -2.64
CA LEU A 311 -6.93 -9.02 -2.36
C LEU A 311 -8.39 -9.20 -2.80
N GLN A 312 -8.65 -9.90 -3.91
CA GLN A 312 -10.01 -10.23 -4.34
C GLN A 312 -10.67 -11.23 -3.39
N MET A 313 -9.97 -12.28 -2.95
CA MET A 313 -10.47 -13.26 -1.97
C MET A 313 -10.79 -12.61 -0.61
N GLU A 314 -10.00 -11.61 -0.19
CA GLU A 314 -10.31 -10.78 0.97
C GLU A 314 -11.60 -9.98 0.78
N GLY A 315 -11.92 -9.55 -0.45
CA GLY A 315 -12.91 -8.52 -0.74
C GLY A 315 -12.36 -7.10 -0.47
N TYR A 316 -11.14 -6.83 -0.91
CA TYR A 316 -10.37 -5.63 -0.57
C TYR A 316 -11.10 -4.31 -0.89
N ASN A 317 -11.28 -3.48 0.14
CA ASN A 317 -12.01 -2.20 0.06
C ASN A 317 -11.31 -1.14 -0.80
N GLY A 318 -10.02 -1.31 -1.09
CA GLY A 318 -9.29 -0.39 -1.97
C GLY A 318 -9.52 -0.63 -3.46
N PHE A 319 -10.10 -1.78 -3.85
CA PHE A 319 -10.58 -2.01 -5.21
C PHE A 319 -11.97 -1.42 -5.40
N LYS A 320 -12.90 -1.82 -4.54
CA LYS A 320 -14.26 -1.31 -4.49
C LYS A 320 -14.71 -1.27 -3.03
N PRO A 321 -15.44 -0.23 -2.59
CA PRO A 321 -15.97 -0.17 -1.24
C PRO A 321 -16.91 -1.34 -0.97
N ALA A 322 -17.06 -1.76 0.29
CA ALA A 322 -18.06 -2.76 0.66
C ALA A 322 -19.50 -2.25 0.38
N CYS A 323 -20.37 -3.14 -0.10
CA CYS A 323 -21.79 -2.84 -0.36
C CYS A 323 -22.64 -2.81 0.93
N TYR A 324 -22.30 -1.96 1.90
CA TYR A 324 -23.05 -1.92 3.17
C TYR A 324 -24.53 -1.58 2.94
N ASP A 325 -25.43 -2.49 3.33
CA ASP A 325 -26.88 -2.35 3.19
C ASP A 325 -27.60 -2.71 4.52
N THR A 326 -28.87 -2.34 4.62
CA THR A 326 -29.78 -2.75 5.70
C THR A 326 -30.36 -4.15 5.48
N ALA A 327 -30.25 -4.72 4.29
CA ALA A 327 -30.61 -6.11 4.00
C ALA A 327 -29.56 -7.09 4.59
N GLU A 328 -29.98 -8.32 4.88
CA GLU A 328 -29.07 -9.38 5.33
C GLU A 328 -28.04 -9.75 4.26
N THR A 329 -28.53 -9.97 3.04
CA THR A 329 -27.69 -10.25 1.88
C THR A 329 -27.51 -8.98 1.07
N ASN A 330 -26.27 -8.55 0.90
CA ASN A 330 -25.96 -7.40 0.08
C ASN A 330 -26.31 -7.66 -1.39
N SER A 331 -26.76 -6.62 -2.09
CA SER A 331 -26.99 -6.69 -3.52
C SER A 331 -25.71 -7.09 -4.26
N ARG A 332 -25.83 -8.09 -5.13
CA ARG A 332 -24.75 -8.55 -6.03
C ARG A 332 -24.81 -7.93 -7.41
N THR A 333 -25.76 -7.02 -7.64
CA THR A 333 -26.00 -6.42 -8.95
C THR A 333 -25.30 -5.07 -9.12
N ASP A 334 -24.88 -4.39 -8.05
CA ASP A 334 -24.13 -3.15 -8.16
C ASP A 334 -22.63 -3.48 -8.37
N PRO A 335 -22.08 -3.24 -9.56
CA PRO A 335 -20.69 -3.56 -9.84
C PRO A 335 -19.71 -2.58 -9.17
N ARG A 336 -20.18 -1.49 -8.56
CA ARG A 336 -19.35 -0.43 -7.95
C ARG A 336 -18.95 -0.72 -6.52
N CYS A 337 -19.40 -1.82 -5.94
CA CYS A 337 -19.05 -2.20 -4.58
C CYS A 337 -18.75 -3.71 -4.50
N THR A 338 -18.12 -4.13 -3.40
CA THR A 338 -17.86 -5.55 -3.11
C THR A 338 -18.90 -6.05 -2.10
N PRO A 339 -19.76 -7.01 -2.44
CA PRO A 339 -20.85 -7.40 -1.54
C PRO A 339 -20.45 -8.37 -0.44
N TYR A 340 -19.38 -9.14 -0.61
CA TYR A 340 -18.96 -10.21 0.31
C TYR A 340 -17.48 -10.54 0.16
N SER A 341 -16.92 -11.32 1.09
CA SER A 341 -15.60 -11.93 0.96
C SER A 341 -15.71 -13.30 0.27
N PRO A 342 -15.15 -13.48 -0.93
CA PRO A 342 -15.13 -14.78 -1.59
C PRO A 342 -14.51 -15.87 -0.73
N TRP A 343 -13.45 -15.54 0.04
CA TRP A 343 -12.83 -16.50 0.95
C TRP A 343 -13.81 -17.05 1.99
N ILE A 344 -14.62 -16.19 2.58
CA ILE A 344 -15.59 -16.61 3.61
C ILE A 344 -16.67 -17.49 2.99
N GLN A 345 -17.18 -17.08 1.84
CA GLN A 345 -18.23 -17.81 1.15
C GLN A 345 -17.76 -19.19 0.65
N GLU A 346 -16.62 -19.25 -0.02
CA GLU A 346 -16.18 -20.41 -0.80
C GLU A 346 -15.30 -21.37 0.00
N HIS A 347 -14.66 -20.91 1.09
CA HIS A 347 -13.75 -21.74 1.88
C HIS A 347 -14.12 -21.80 3.36
N ALA A 348 -14.32 -20.65 4.02
CA ALA A 348 -14.52 -20.65 5.47
C ALA A 348 -15.84 -21.34 5.88
N ASN A 349 -16.94 -21.06 5.18
CA ASN A 349 -18.22 -21.72 5.46
C ASN A 349 -18.17 -23.25 5.23
N PRO A 350 -17.67 -23.77 4.09
CA PRO A 350 -17.48 -25.21 3.92
C PRO A 350 -16.60 -25.88 4.98
N LEU A 351 -15.47 -25.25 5.33
CA LEU A 351 -14.60 -25.75 6.40
C LEU A 351 -15.28 -25.74 7.77
N MET A 352 -16.08 -24.71 8.06
CA MET A 352 -16.86 -24.66 9.30
C MET A 352 -17.94 -25.76 9.32
N ALA A 353 -18.64 -25.97 8.21
CA ALA A 353 -19.66 -26.99 8.08
C ALA A 353 -19.11 -28.42 8.23
N GLY A 354 -17.89 -28.69 7.73
CA GLY A 354 -17.26 -30.00 7.86
C GLY A 354 -18.09 -31.11 7.23
N GLU A 355 -18.69 -30.85 6.06
CA GLU A 355 -19.57 -31.80 5.35
C GLU A 355 -18.92 -33.18 5.15
N PRO A 356 -17.62 -33.29 4.78
CA PRO A 356 -16.97 -34.59 4.66
C PRO A 356 -16.87 -35.37 5.97
N GLU A 357 -16.91 -34.69 7.11
CA GLU A 357 -16.83 -35.28 8.45
C GLU A 357 -18.21 -35.56 9.06
N ALA A 358 -19.29 -35.09 8.44
CA ALA A 358 -20.63 -35.22 8.97
C ALA A 358 -21.12 -36.69 8.89
N PRO A 359 -21.75 -37.23 9.95
CA PRO A 359 -22.35 -38.57 9.92
C PRO A 359 -23.46 -38.73 8.87
N VAL A 360 -24.12 -37.63 8.52
CA VAL A 360 -25.15 -37.55 7.47
C VAL A 360 -24.66 -36.58 6.42
N ARG A 361 -24.67 -37.02 5.15
CA ARG A 361 -24.28 -36.19 4.01
C ARG A 361 -25.37 -35.15 3.70
N PHE A 362 -24.94 -33.91 3.51
CA PHE A 362 -25.81 -32.80 3.09
C PHE A 362 -25.06 -31.93 2.07
N GLY A 363 -25.78 -31.27 1.18
CA GLY A 363 -25.22 -30.24 0.32
C GLY A 363 -25.16 -28.89 1.03
N LEU A 364 -24.20 -28.05 0.70
CA LEU A 364 -24.04 -26.71 1.28
C LEU A 364 -24.13 -25.63 0.21
N THR A 365 -24.97 -24.63 0.44
CA THR A 365 -24.98 -23.36 -0.28
C THR A 365 -24.64 -22.25 0.70
N ALA A 366 -23.51 -21.57 0.51
CA ALA A 366 -23.09 -20.47 1.37
C ALA A 366 -23.22 -19.12 0.68
N LEU A 367 -23.69 -18.13 1.43
CA LEU A 367 -23.72 -16.73 1.05
C LEU A 367 -23.04 -15.91 2.15
N ASP A 368 -21.98 -15.19 1.82
CA ASP A 368 -21.42 -14.17 2.71
C ASP A 368 -21.97 -12.79 2.34
N SER A 369 -21.88 -11.84 3.28
CA SER A 369 -22.16 -10.42 3.04
C SER A 369 -21.32 -9.53 3.95
N PHE A 370 -20.80 -8.45 3.38
CA PHE A 370 -20.09 -7.44 4.14
C PHE A 370 -21.06 -6.56 4.94
N HIS A 371 -21.01 -6.67 6.26
CA HIS A 371 -21.66 -5.73 7.17
C HIS A 371 -20.71 -5.34 8.29
N ARG A 372 -21.00 -4.22 8.94
CA ARG A 372 -20.21 -3.84 10.12
C ARG A 372 -20.52 -4.85 11.22
N SER A 373 -19.52 -5.50 11.77
CA SER A 373 -19.73 -6.58 12.75
C SER A 373 -20.54 -6.18 14.00
N TYR A 374 -20.57 -4.89 14.33
CA TYR A 374 -21.35 -4.34 15.44
C TYR A 374 -22.79 -3.99 15.10
N THR A 375 -23.19 -4.04 13.82
CA THR A 375 -24.59 -3.89 13.45
C THR A 375 -25.33 -5.20 13.71
N TYR A 376 -26.54 -5.04 14.24
CA TYR A 376 -27.47 -6.11 14.56
C TYR A 376 -28.86 -5.50 14.64
N ASN A 377 -29.83 -6.06 13.89
CA ASN A 377 -31.23 -5.69 14.01
C ASN A 377 -32.04 -6.89 14.53
N PRO A 378 -32.31 -6.97 15.86
CA PRO A 378 -33.11 -8.06 16.43
C PRO A 378 -34.58 -7.99 16.02
N PHE A 379 -35.06 -6.83 15.58
CA PHE A 379 -36.47 -6.58 15.30
C PHE A 379 -36.86 -6.88 13.84
N ALA A 380 -35.87 -7.06 12.96
CA ALA A 380 -36.13 -7.58 11.63
C ALA A 380 -36.57 -9.05 11.72
N THR A 381 -37.43 -9.48 10.79
CA THR A 381 -37.88 -10.88 10.70
C THR A 381 -37.50 -11.40 9.30
N PRO A 382 -36.44 -12.23 9.17
CA PRO A 382 -35.54 -12.69 10.24
C PRO A 382 -34.56 -11.60 10.71
N PRO A 383 -33.91 -11.75 11.88
CA PRO A 383 -32.93 -10.79 12.38
C PRO A 383 -31.82 -10.55 11.36
N VAL A 384 -31.41 -9.29 11.23
CA VAL A 384 -30.43 -8.87 10.23
C VAL A 384 -29.06 -8.59 10.85
N HIS A 385 -28.03 -8.82 10.06
CA HIS A 385 -26.59 -8.83 10.35
C HIS A 385 -26.17 -9.92 11.33
N VAL A 386 -26.81 -11.09 11.25
CA VAL A 386 -26.44 -12.32 11.97
C VAL A 386 -26.50 -13.52 11.03
N PRO A 387 -25.62 -14.50 11.21
CA PRO A 387 -25.59 -15.66 10.34
C PRO A 387 -26.86 -16.48 10.54
N GLN A 388 -27.44 -16.94 9.43
CA GLN A 388 -28.66 -17.74 9.39
C GLN A 388 -28.36 -19.07 8.74
N ILE A 389 -29.14 -20.08 9.10
CA ILE A 389 -29.07 -21.40 8.49
C ILE A 389 -30.50 -21.86 8.20
N GLN A 390 -30.69 -22.43 7.03
CA GLN A 390 -31.95 -22.98 6.56
C GLN A 390 -31.67 -24.35 5.95
N ALA A 391 -32.58 -25.29 6.17
CA ALA A 391 -32.44 -26.64 5.66
C ALA A 391 -33.69 -27.08 4.91
N HIS A 392 -33.48 -27.69 3.76
CA HIS A 392 -34.53 -28.32 2.96
C HIS A 392 -34.23 -29.80 2.87
N CYS A 393 -34.74 -30.55 3.84
CA CYS A 393 -34.44 -31.97 4.02
C CYS A 393 -35.75 -32.74 3.96
N ALA A 394 -36.31 -32.83 2.75
CA ALA A 394 -37.49 -33.62 2.45
C ALA A 394 -37.09 -34.89 1.69
N PRO A 395 -37.53 -36.09 2.09
CA PRO A 395 -37.37 -37.29 1.25
C PRO A 395 -38.07 -37.08 -0.11
N PRO A 396 -37.52 -37.56 -1.23
CA PRO A 396 -36.30 -38.37 -1.41
C PRO A 396 -35.01 -37.55 -1.66
N THR A 397 -35.06 -36.23 -1.56
CA THR A 397 -33.92 -35.38 -1.92
C THR A 397 -32.83 -35.38 -0.85
N PRO A 398 -31.53 -35.42 -1.23
CA PRO A 398 -30.43 -35.14 -0.31
C PRO A 398 -30.67 -33.83 0.43
N CYS A 399 -30.38 -33.81 1.73
CA CYS A 399 -30.57 -32.62 2.57
C CYS A 399 -29.71 -31.46 2.05
N GLN A 400 -30.32 -30.32 1.72
CA GLN A 400 -29.61 -29.12 1.30
C GLN A 400 -29.65 -28.08 2.42
N VAL A 401 -28.46 -27.65 2.86
CA VAL A 401 -28.28 -26.61 3.87
C VAL A 401 -27.85 -25.31 3.18
N SER A 402 -28.64 -24.26 3.37
CA SER A 402 -28.34 -22.90 2.92
C SER A 402 -27.93 -22.06 4.11
N VAL A 403 -26.83 -21.33 3.99
CA VAL A 403 -26.26 -20.54 5.09
C VAL A 403 -25.97 -19.11 4.67
N THR A 404 -26.24 -18.16 5.57
CA THR A 404 -25.72 -16.79 5.48
C THR A 404 -24.61 -16.57 6.50
N SER A 405 -23.65 -15.73 6.13
CA SER A 405 -22.56 -15.28 6.99
C SER A 405 -22.36 -13.78 6.80
N VAL A 406 -21.78 -13.16 7.84
CA VAL A 406 -21.56 -11.71 7.86
C VAL A 406 -20.10 -11.43 8.15
N THR A 407 -19.44 -10.67 7.29
CA THR A 407 -18.02 -10.38 7.41
C THR A 407 -17.75 -8.88 7.51
N GLN A 408 -16.74 -8.51 8.29
CA GLN A 408 -16.13 -7.18 8.26
C GLN A 408 -14.61 -7.32 8.10
N ALA A 409 -14.07 -6.80 7.00
CA ALA A 409 -12.63 -6.64 6.84
C ALA A 409 -12.10 -5.51 7.73
N LEU A 410 -11.07 -5.79 8.53
CA LEU A 410 -10.44 -4.84 9.45
C LEU A 410 -9.07 -4.42 8.93
N TYR A 411 -8.92 -3.13 8.65
CA TYR A 411 -7.70 -2.54 8.11
C TYR A 411 -6.92 -1.75 9.16
N SER A 412 -5.61 -1.60 8.96
CA SER A 412 -4.81 -0.69 9.79
C SER A 412 -5.32 0.75 9.64
N LEU A 413 -5.28 1.51 10.75
CA LEU A 413 -5.64 2.93 10.77
C LEU A 413 -4.79 3.77 9.81
N PHE A 414 -3.59 3.31 9.46
CA PHE A 414 -2.65 4.02 8.59
C PHE A 414 -2.86 3.76 7.09
N THR A 415 -3.78 2.86 6.71
CA THR A 415 -4.10 2.59 5.30
C THR A 415 -4.60 3.84 4.56
N VAL A 416 -5.22 4.78 5.28
CA VAL A 416 -5.72 6.07 4.77
C VAL A 416 -4.61 7.00 4.29
N LEU A 417 -3.38 6.85 4.80
CA LEU A 417 -2.26 7.71 4.41
C LEU A 417 -1.76 7.41 3.00
N ASP A 418 -2.02 6.20 2.50
CA ASP A 418 -1.74 5.79 1.11
C ASP A 418 -0.27 6.00 0.69
N THR A 419 0.67 5.91 1.65
CA THR A 419 2.11 6.20 1.45
C THR A 419 2.92 5.02 0.90
N GLY A 420 2.29 3.84 0.77
CA GLY A 420 2.94 2.61 0.34
C GLY A 420 3.62 1.81 1.43
N PHE A 421 3.83 2.43 2.58
CA PHE A 421 4.67 1.92 3.65
C PHE A 421 3.97 0.91 4.58
N PHE A 422 2.69 1.15 4.83
CA PHE A 422 1.87 0.32 5.70
C PHE A 422 1.21 -0.82 4.92
N PRO A 423 0.99 -1.99 5.56
CA PRO A 423 0.17 -3.06 4.99
C PRO A 423 -1.16 -2.51 4.49
N ILE A 424 -1.62 -3.00 3.34
CA ILE A 424 -2.94 -2.64 2.82
C ILE A 424 -4.00 -3.70 3.06
N ALA A 425 -3.56 -4.95 3.17
CA ALA A 425 -4.46 -6.05 3.49
C ALA A 425 -5.16 -5.80 4.84
N ALA A 426 -6.38 -6.31 4.95
CA ALA A 426 -7.06 -6.41 6.22
C ALA A 426 -6.25 -7.33 7.14
N PHE A 427 -5.86 -6.83 8.31
CA PHE A 427 -5.16 -7.67 9.29
C PHE A 427 -6.08 -8.72 9.93
N SER A 428 -7.39 -8.64 9.68
CA SER A 428 -8.36 -9.67 10.09
C SER A 428 -9.67 -9.56 9.30
N LEU A 429 -10.25 -10.71 8.98
CA LEU A 429 -11.64 -10.86 8.55
C LEU A 429 -12.49 -11.25 9.77
N ARG A 430 -13.26 -10.31 10.30
CA ARG A 430 -14.16 -10.58 11.42
C ARG A 430 -15.48 -11.11 10.87
N SER A 431 -15.68 -12.41 11.00
CA SER A 431 -16.81 -13.11 10.41
C SER A 431 -17.73 -13.69 11.48
N LYS A 432 -19.03 -13.48 11.32
CA LYS A 432 -20.08 -14.17 12.05
C LYS A 432 -20.48 -15.39 11.22
N LEU A 433 -20.14 -16.59 11.71
CA LEU A 433 -20.47 -17.86 11.06
C LEU A 433 -21.45 -18.66 11.95
N ASN A 434 -22.09 -19.66 11.36
CA ASN A 434 -22.81 -20.68 12.11
C ASN A 434 -21.82 -21.70 12.69
N SER A 435 -22.15 -22.26 13.85
CA SER A 435 -21.41 -23.38 14.47
C SER A 435 -21.51 -24.66 13.64
N ARG A 436 -20.51 -25.53 13.76
CA ARG A 436 -20.55 -26.84 13.11
C ARG A 436 -21.71 -27.68 13.64
N GLN A 437 -21.97 -27.60 14.94
CA GLN A 437 -23.15 -28.19 15.56
C GLN A 437 -24.45 -27.78 14.83
N SER A 438 -24.59 -26.48 14.52
CA SER A 438 -25.74 -25.96 13.80
C SER A 438 -25.84 -26.53 12.38
N PHE A 439 -24.73 -26.58 11.63
CA PHE A 439 -24.69 -27.21 10.31
C PHE A 439 -25.14 -28.67 10.35
N TRP A 440 -24.62 -29.46 11.29
CA TRP A 440 -24.91 -30.89 11.37
C TRP A 440 -26.36 -31.15 11.79
N SER A 441 -26.87 -30.39 12.75
CA SER A 441 -28.27 -30.50 13.19
C SER A 441 -29.23 -30.20 12.03
N HIS A 442 -28.99 -29.11 11.29
CA HIS A 442 -29.77 -28.75 10.10
C HIS A 442 -29.54 -29.72 8.93
N GLY A 443 -28.38 -30.36 8.88
CA GLY A 443 -28.02 -31.44 7.95
C GLY A 443 -28.68 -32.79 8.27
N GLY A 444 -29.47 -32.89 9.33
CA GLY A 444 -30.18 -34.11 9.73
C GLY A 444 -29.40 -35.04 10.66
N VAL A 445 -28.25 -34.62 11.19
CA VAL A 445 -27.54 -35.35 12.25
C VAL A 445 -28.34 -35.20 13.55
N PRO A 446 -28.78 -36.30 14.18
CA PRO A 446 -29.50 -36.22 15.46
C PRO A 446 -28.54 -35.80 16.58
N ASP A 447 -28.96 -34.81 17.38
CA ASP A 447 -28.31 -34.35 18.61
C ASP A 447 -26.77 -34.23 18.52
N PRO A 448 -26.22 -33.45 17.56
CA PRO A 448 -24.78 -33.32 17.42
C PRO A 448 -24.16 -32.69 18.68
N ASP A 449 -23.10 -33.30 19.22
CA ASP A 449 -22.41 -32.81 20.42
C ASP A 449 -21.57 -31.55 20.10
N PHE A 450 -21.78 -30.47 20.84
CA PHE A 450 -21.07 -29.20 20.64
C PHE A 450 -19.57 -29.33 20.92
N THR A 451 -19.18 -30.13 21.91
CA THR A 451 -17.77 -30.31 22.27
C THR A 451 -17.01 -31.01 21.16
N SER A 452 -17.61 -32.03 20.54
CA SER A 452 -17.02 -32.75 19.42
C SER A 452 -17.03 -31.95 18.11
N THR A 453 -18.10 -31.20 17.84
CA THR A 453 -18.27 -30.47 16.57
C THR A 453 -17.50 -29.15 16.54
N ASP A 454 -17.57 -28.35 17.60
CA ASP A 454 -16.99 -27.01 17.65
C ASP A 454 -15.71 -26.93 18.51
N GLY A 455 -15.41 -27.97 19.29
CA GLY A 455 -14.11 -28.22 19.93
C GLY A 455 -13.55 -27.05 20.75
N PRO A 456 -12.25 -27.05 21.05
CA PRO A 456 -11.56 -25.84 21.49
C PRO A 456 -11.30 -24.87 20.33
N SER A 457 -11.07 -25.38 19.11
CA SER A 457 -10.61 -24.56 17.98
C SER A 457 -11.19 -25.01 16.63
N ARG A 458 -11.84 -24.08 15.91
CA ARG A 458 -12.37 -24.24 14.53
C ARG A 458 -11.93 -23.12 13.59
N ALA A 459 -11.54 -21.95 14.10
CA ALA A 459 -10.97 -20.90 13.27
C ALA A 459 -9.51 -21.20 12.89
N GLN A 460 -8.76 -21.91 13.74
CA GLN A 460 -7.41 -22.40 13.45
C GLN A 460 -7.29 -23.13 12.09
N PRO A 461 -8.06 -24.20 11.79
CA PRO A 461 -7.95 -24.89 10.50
C PRO A 461 -8.37 -24.00 9.31
N ILE A 462 -9.27 -23.03 9.51
CA ILE A 462 -9.62 -22.05 8.47
C ILE A 462 -8.41 -21.16 8.17
N ASN A 463 -7.74 -20.63 9.21
CA ASN A 463 -6.52 -19.84 9.04
C ASN A 463 -5.36 -20.67 8.45
N GLU A 464 -5.30 -21.96 8.76
CA GLU A 464 -4.30 -22.86 8.17
C GLU A 464 -4.56 -23.03 6.67
N ALA A 465 -5.82 -23.20 6.28
CA ALA A 465 -6.22 -23.23 4.87
C ALA A 465 -5.89 -21.91 4.16
N VAL A 466 -6.05 -20.74 4.82
CA VAL A 466 -5.63 -19.44 4.27
C VAL A 466 -4.16 -19.47 3.92
N PHE A 467 -3.30 -19.81 4.88
CA PHE A 467 -1.86 -19.74 4.68
C PHE A 467 -1.38 -20.77 3.65
N ARG A 468 -1.93 -21.99 3.69
CA ARG A 468 -1.66 -23.02 2.69
C ARG A 468 -2.05 -22.57 1.28
N TRP A 469 -3.27 -22.07 1.11
CA TRP A 469 -3.73 -21.52 -0.17
C TRP A 469 -2.81 -20.40 -0.65
N THR A 470 -2.40 -19.48 0.22
CA THR A 470 -1.48 -18.41 -0.21
C THR A 470 -0.11 -18.91 -0.64
N LEU A 471 0.44 -19.94 0.01
CA LEU A 471 1.69 -20.57 -0.43
C LEU A 471 1.52 -21.24 -1.79
N GLU A 472 0.40 -21.93 -2.02
CA GLU A 472 0.09 -22.59 -3.30
C GLU A 472 -0.13 -21.59 -4.44
N GLN A 473 -0.75 -20.44 -4.16
CA GLN A 473 -1.05 -19.40 -5.15
C GLN A 473 0.10 -18.42 -5.39
N SER A 474 1.09 -18.36 -4.49
CA SER A 474 2.22 -17.44 -4.63
C SER A 474 3.01 -17.71 -5.91
N ASP A 475 3.54 -16.65 -6.51
CA ASP A 475 4.54 -16.75 -7.58
C ASP A 475 5.71 -17.65 -7.14
N GLU A 476 6.22 -18.48 -8.06
CA GLU A 476 7.21 -19.51 -7.73
C GLU A 476 8.51 -18.91 -7.17
N HIS A 477 8.97 -17.77 -7.70
CA HIS A 477 10.17 -17.10 -7.22
C HIS A 477 9.96 -16.55 -5.81
N SER A 478 8.81 -15.92 -5.57
CA SER A 478 8.44 -15.36 -4.27
C SER A 478 8.26 -16.44 -3.21
N ARG A 479 7.60 -17.55 -3.55
CA ARG A 479 7.44 -18.73 -2.68
C ARG A 479 8.79 -19.33 -2.30
N ARG A 480 9.66 -19.65 -3.26
CA ARG A 480 10.99 -20.23 -2.98
C ARG A 480 11.85 -19.34 -2.09
N ARG A 481 11.78 -18.01 -2.30
CA ARG A 481 12.45 -17.03 -1.44
C ARG A 481 11.88 -17.07 -0.01
N PHE A 482 10.56 -17.13 0.14
CA PHE A 482 9.93 -17.23 1.43
C PHE A 482 10.22 -18.56 2.15
N GLU A 483 10.23 -19.68 1.45
CA GLU A 483 10.56 -20.98 2.05
C GLU A 483 12.02 -21.02 2.55
N SER A 484 12.94 -20.36 1.85
CA SER A 484 14.35 -20.32 2.22
C SER A 484 14.69 -19.28 3.30
N LEU A 485 14.10 -18.08 3.22
CA LEU A 485 14.47 -16.93 4.06
C LEU A 485 13.34 -16.42 4.95
N GLY A 486 12.12 -16.90 4.73
CA GLY A 486 10.93 -16.41 5.41
C GLY A 486 10.80 -16.87 6.86
N GLN A 487 9.86 -16.25 7.56
CA GLN A 487 9.33 -16.71 8.84
C GLN A 487 7.96 -17.30 8.56
N PRO A 488 7.73 -18.61 8.72
CA PRO A 488 6.42 -19.19 8.47
C PRO A 488 5.40 -18.70 9.51
N MET A 489 4.13 -18.70 9.14
CA MET A 489 3.04 -18.54 10.09
C MET A 489 2.67 -19.90 10.68
N LEU A 490 2.44 -19.94 11.99
CA LEU A 490 1.98 -21.12 12.70
C LEU A 490 0.62 -20.84 13.31
N MET A 491 -0.41 -21.53 12.82
CA MET A 491 -1.77 -21.35 13.32
C MET A 491 -1.90 -22.02 14.68
N ARG A 492 -2.09 -21.20 15.71
CA ARG A 492 -2.27 -21.60 17.10
C ARG A 492 -3.75 -21.82 17.39
N SER A 493 -4.03 -22.51 18.48
CA SER A 493 -5.39 -22.70 18.96
C SER A 493 -6.10 -21.37 19.20
N ASP A 494 -7.41 -21.38 18.97
CA ASP A 494 -8.25 -20.20 19.11
C ASP A 494 -8.32 -19.70 20.55
N THR A 495 -8.37 -18.38 20.71
CA THR A 495 -8.64 -17.73 22.00
C THR A 495 -10.14 -17.54 22.15
N VAL A 496 -10.79 -18.40 22.94
CA VAL A 496 -12.24 -18.31 23.19
C VAL A 496 -12.55 -17.15 24.14
N ARG A 497 -13.45 -16.26 23.72
CA ARG A 497 -14.04 -15.22 24.57
C ARG A 497 -15.38 -15.72 25.12
N PRO A 498 -15.75 -15.30 26.34
CA PRO A 498 -17.09 -15.54 26.87
C PRO A 498 -18.16 -15.06 25.88
N ALA A 499 -19.26 -15.80 25.75
CA ALA A 499 -20.42 -15.42 24.95
C ALA A 499 -21.25 -14.29 25.59
N ILE A 500 -20.56 -13.24 26.05
CA ILE A 500 -21.15 -12.08 26.74
C ILE A 500 -21.10 -10.91 25.77
N GLY A 501 -22.16 -10.78 24.96
CA GLY A 501 -22.42 -9.61 24.13
C GLY A 501 -21.29 -9.22 23.14
N PRO A 502 -21.05 -7.91 22.90
CA PRO A 502 -20.13 -7.41 21.87
C PRO A 502 -18.64 -7.55 22.21
N LEU A 503 -18.24 -8.17 23.33
CA LEU A 503 -16.82 -8.25 23.75
C LEU A 503 -15.91 -8.86 22.68
N TRP A 504 -16.44 -9.82 21.93
CA TRP A 504 -15.82 -10.40 20.76
C TRP A 504 -15.34 -9.36 19.72
N ILE A 505 -16.17 -8.35 19.48
CA ILE A 505 -16.00 -7.29 18.47
C ILE A 505 -14.83 -6.37 18.83
N TRP A 506 -14.43 -6.30 20.09
CA TRP A 506 -13.32 -5.43 20.53
C TRP A 506 -12.04 -6.21 20.83
N SER A 507 -12.06 -7.52 20.62
CA SER A 507 -10.85 -8.32 20.58
C SER A 507 -10.24 -8.30 19.18
N TYR A 508 -8.95 -8.64 19.09
CA TYR A 508 -8.22 -8.80 17.82
C TYR A 508 -7.55 -10.19 17.80
N PRO A 509 -7.22 -10.74 16.62
CA PRO A 509 -6.40 -11.95 16.56
C PRO A 509 -5.01 -11.65 17.15
N SER A 510 -4.39 -12.68 17.71
CA SER A 510 -3.07 -12.57 18.32
C SER A 510 -2.00 -12.94 17.30
N TYR A 511 -1.01 -12.08 17.13
CA TYR A 511 0.18 -12.29 16.31
C TYR A 511 1.40 -12.24 17.22
N ARG A 512 2.04 -13.37 17.48
CA ARG A 512 3.17 -13.47 18.42
C ARG A 512 4.32 -14.23 17.80
N TYR A 513 5.53 -13.69 17.93
CA TYR A 513 6.72 -14.43 17.53
C TYR A 513 7.04 -15.51 18.56
N GLU A 514 7.38 -16.70 18.07
CA GLU A 514 7.66 -17.86 18.89
C GLU A 514 8.90 -18.57 18.36
N GLN A 515 9.80 -18.95 19.27
CA GLN A 515 10.97 -19.75 18.91
C GLN A 515 10.55 -21.22 18.77
N GLN A 516 10.83 -21.82 17.61
CA GLN A 516 10.74 -23.26 17.35
C GLN A 516 12.15 -23.83 17.11
N PRO A 517 12.33 -25.16 17.17
CA PRO A 517 13.60 -25.80 16.83
C PRO A 517 14.12 -25.41 15.44
N GLU A 518 13.22 -25.26 14.46
CA GLU A 518 13.52 -24.92 13.06
C GLU A 518 13.74 -23.40 12.86
N GLY A 519 13.43 -22.58 13.87
CA GLY A 519 13.62 -21.14 13.83
C GLY A 519 12.45 -20.34 14.38
N LEU A 520 12.47 -19.04 14.13
CA LEU A 520 11.43 -18.12 14.59
C LEU A 520 10.20 -18.20 13.66
N VAL A 521 9.03 -18.38 14.24
CA VAL A 521 7.73 -18.42 13.53
C VAL A 521 6.81 -17.31 14.03
N LEU A 522 5.83 -16.90 13.22
CA LEU A 522 4.73 -16.05 13.67
C LEU A 522 3.52 -16.91 14.07
N GLY A 523 3.32 -17.08 15.37
CA GLY A 523 2.10 -17.67 15.92
C GLY A 523 0.88 -16.79 15.67
N VAL A 524 -0.15 -17.36 15.05
CA VAL A 524 -1.43 -16.68 14.73
C VAL A 524 -2.57 -17.41 15.44
N SER A 525 -3.24 -16.75 16.38
CA SER A 525 -4.46 -17.26 17.00
C SER A 525 -5.65 -16.40 16.61
N ALA A 526 -6.70 -17.01 16.08
CA ALA A 526 -7.98 -16.33 16.02
C ALA A 526 -8.50 -16.13 17.44
N THR A 527 -9.06 -14.96 17.72
CA THR A 527 -10.00 -14.89 18.84
C THR A 527 -11.34 -15.46 18.32
N VAL A 528 -12.16 -16.08 19.16
CA VAL A 528 -13.48 -16.61 18.76
C VAL A 528 -14.55 -16.39 19.84
N MET A 529 -15.82 -16.39 19.44
CA MET A 529 -16.98 -16.50 20.34
C MET A 529 -17.91 -17.56 19.77
N LYS A 530 -18.33 -18.52 20.59
CA LYS A 530 -19.18 -19.62 20.13
C LYS A 530 -20.22 -20.01 21.17
N THR A 531 -21.33 -20.53 20.69
CA THR A 531 -22.48 -20.89 21.52
C THR A 531 -23.11 -22.19 21.03
N PRO A 532 -23.50 -23.09 21.94
CA PRO A 532 -24.20 -24.31 21.57
C PRO A 532 -25.66 -24.03 21.17
N LEU A 533 -26.31 -25.02 20.56
CA LEU A 533 -27.73 -24.97 20.19
C LEU A 533 -28.68 -24.89 21.40
N ASP A 534 -28.25 -25.33 22.58
CA ASP A 534 -29.01 -25.28 23.83
C ASP A 534 -28.74 -24.03 24.67
N SER A 535 -27.98 -23.05 24.14
CA SER A 535 -27.67 -21.79 24.82
C SER A 535 -28.92 -21.13 25.41
N LEU A 536 -28.79 -20.59 26.63
CA LEU A 536 -29.89 -19.93 27.36
C LEU A 536 -30.47 -18.72 26.60
N ILE A 537 -29.65 -18.05 25.81
CA ILE A 537 -30.05 -16.91 25.00
C ILE A 537 -30.46 -17.44 23.62
N ALA A 538 -31.76 -17.57 23.38
CA ALA A 538 -32.29 -18.16 22.14
C ALA A 538 -31.76 -17.47 20.86
N ALA A 539 -31.68 -16.14 20.88
CA ALA A 539 -31.15 -15.35 19.76
C ALA A 539 -29.64 -15.52 19.52
N ALA A 540 -28.93 -16.18 20.44
CA ALA A 540 -27.50 -16.43 20.37
C ALA A 540 -27.15 -17.92 20.23
N ARG A 541 -28.10 -18.78 19.84
CA ARG A 541 -27.84 -20.22 19.69
C ARG A 541 -27.08 -20.53 18.41
N GLY A 542 -26.15 -21.49 18.51
CA GLY A 542 -25.50 -22.09 17.35
C GLY A 542 -24.56 -21.17 16.58
N PHE A 543 -23.98 -20.14 17.20
CA PHE A 543 -23.04 -19.22 16.56
C PHE A 543 -21.59 -19.65 16.73
N HIS A 544 -20.75 -19.30 15.75
CA HIS A 544 -19.30 -19.41 15.83
C HIS A 544 -18.64 -18.21 15.13
N TYR A 545 -18.40 -17.15 15.88
CA TYR A 545 -17.81 -15.93 15.35
C TYR A 545 -16.28 -15.99 15.43
N CYS A 546 -15.62 -15.62 14.34
CA CYS A 546 -14.18 -15.84 14.13
C CYS A 546 -13.48 -14.57 13.60
N GLN A 547 -12.23 -14.35 14.03
CA GLN A 547 -11.34 -13.30 13.52
C GLN A 547 -10.28 -14.03 12.73
N LEU A 548 -10.61 -14.20 11.47
CA LEU A 548 -9.84 -15.00 10.55
C LEU A 548 -8.69 -14.17 9.99
N LEU A 549 -7.63 -14.87 9.62
CA LEU A 549 -6.52 -14.32 8.85
C LEU A 549 -7.03 -13.98 7.44
N SER A 550 -6.68 -12.82 6.93
CA SER A 550 -6.98 -12.48 5.54
C SER A 550 -6.04 -13.22 4.57
N PRO A 551 -6.55 -13.73 3.43
CA PRO A 551 -5.69 -14.20 2.34
C PRO A 551 -4.70 -13.14 1.84
N ALA A 552 -5.11 -11.87 1.72
CA ALA A 552 -4.21 -10.81 1.30
C ALA A 552 -3.13 -10.52 2.36
N ALA A 553 -3.45 -10.65 3.64
CA ALA A 553 -2.49 -10.50 4.73
C ALA A 553 -1.41 -11.58 4.70
N ALA A 554 -1.83 -12.83 4.51
CA ALA A 554 -0.92 -13.97 4.37
C ALA A 554 -0.07 -13.85 3.09
N MET A 555 -0.64 -13.38 1.98
CA MET A 555 0.10 -13.14 0.75
C MET A 555 1.13 -12.01 0.89
N GLU A 556 0.78 -10.87 1.51
CA GLU A 556 1.74 -9.81 1.82
C GLU A 556 2.87 -10.28 2.75
N TRP A 557 2.56 -11.20 3.67
CA TRP A 557 3.56 -11.79 4.56
C TRP A 557 4.59 -12.61 3.79
N ILE A 558 4.14 -13.44 2.83
CA ILE A 558 5.04 -14.23 1.97
C ILE A 558 5.96 -13.32 1.14
N TYR A 559 5.40 -12.26 0.56
CA TYR A 559 6.14 -11.40 -0.36
C TYR A 559 7.04 -10.38 0.33
N ILE A 560 6.73 -9.98 1.57
CA ILE A 560 7.40 -8.84 2.21
C ILE A 560 7.69 -9.11 3.69
N ASP A 561 6.64 -9.19 4.52
CA ASP A 561 6.84 -8.98 5.96
C ASP A 561 7.51 -10.16 6.65
N GLY A 562 7.22 -11.38 6.21
CA GLY A 562 7.88 -12.59 6.67
C GLY A 562 9.30 -12.73 6.16
N LEU A 563 9.78 -11.88 5.25
CA LEU A 563 11.18 -11.87 4.81
C LEU A 563 12.07 -10.98 5.68
N ARG A 564 11.49 -10.08 6.49
CA ARG A 564 12.24 -8.97 7.09
C ARG A 564 13.32 -9.40 8.08
N ASN A 565 13.14 -10.48 8.81
CA ASN A 565 14.15 -10.92 9.78
C ASN A 565 15.47 -11.34 9.11
N LYS A 566 15.39 -12.08 8.01
CA LYS A 566 16.57 -12.74 7.38
C LYS A 566 16.99 -12.12 6.05
N ALA A 567 16.09 -11.41 5.37
CA ALA A 567 16.30 -10.87 4.04
C ALA A 567 16.08 -9.35 3.95
N SER A 568 16.01 -8.62 5.07
CA SER A 568 16.07 -7.16 5.06
C SER A 568 17.46 -6.63 5.37
N LEU A 569 17.72 -5.39 4.95
CA LEU A 569 18.97 -4.69 5.28
C LEU A 569 19.14 -4.39 6.78
N SER A 570 18.08 -4.51 7.58
CA SER A 570 18.10 -4.24 9.02
C SER A 570 18.03 -5.49 9.90
N GLY A 571 17.60 -6.63 9.35
CA GLY A 571 17.30 -7.84 10.11
C GLY A 571 16.20 -7.67 11.17
N ARG A 572 15.37 -6.62 11.08
CA ARG A 572 14.36 -6.33 12.10
C ARG A 572 13.05 -7.08 11.83
N LEU A 573 12.46 -7.60 12.91
CA LEU A 573 11.13 -8.19 12.89
C LEU A 573 10.04 -7.15 12.59
N PHE A 574 8.94 -7.62 12.01
CA PHE A 574 7.77 -6.80 11.74
C PHE A 574 6.65 -7.10 12.72
N ILE A 575 6.14 -6.07 13.38
CA ILE A 575 5.02 -6.22 14.30
C ILE A 575 3.72 -6.19 13.47
N TYR A 576 3.05 -7.33 13.39
CA TYR A 576 1.75 -7.49 12.72
C TYR A 576 0.58 -7.21 13.68
N GLY A 577 -0.57 -6.75 13.18
CA GLY A 577 -1.78 -6.48 13.98
C GLY A 577 -2.41 -5.10 13.78
N PRO A 578 -3.37 -4.69 14.63
CA PRO A 578 -4.15 -3.45 14.46
C PRO A 578 -3.31 -2.17 14.56
N VAL A 579 -2.22 -2.23 15.32
CA VAL A 579 -1.23 -1.17 15.47
C VAL A 579 0.03 -1.43 14.64
N ALA A 580 -0.04 -2.35 13.66
CA ALA A 580 1.09 -2.64 12.79
C ALA A 580 1.60 -1.36 12.12
N GLY A 581 2.88 -1.09 12.33
CA GLY A 581 3.53 0.11 11.86
C GLY A 581 3.31 1.35 12.72
N PHE A 582 2.73 1.29 13.92
CA PHE A 582 2.62 2.46 14.80
C PHE A 582 3.98 3.03 15.18
N ASP A 583 4.94 2.18 15.52
CA ASP A 583 6.34 2.53 15.74
C ASP A 583 6.93 3.24 14.51
N LYS A 584 6.62 2.71 13.33
CA LYS A 584 7.08 3.29 12.07
C LYS A 584 6.36 4.59 11.73
N ALA A 585 5.07 4.72 12.03
CA ALA A 585 4.28 5.93 11.86
C ALA A 585 4.76 7.02 12.81
N ALA A 586 5.06 6.68 14.06
CA ALA A 586 5.66 7.60 15.02
C ALA A 586 7.06 8.04 14.55
N ALA A 587 7.88 7.13 14.01
CA ALA A 587 9.17 7.48 13.44
C ALA A 587 9.04 8.35 12.18
N TYR A 588 8.08 8.06 11.30
CA TYR A 588 7.79 8.83 10.09
C TYR A 588 7.25 10.21 10.43
N LEU A 589 6.19 10.31 11.23
CA LEU A 589 5.62 11.56 11.70
C LEU A 589 6.63 12.36 12.51
N GLY A 590 7.38 11.71 13.39
CA GLY A 590 8.47 12.31 14.14
C GLY A 590 9.53 12.89 13.22
N ARG A 591 9.92 12.20 12.14
CA ARG A 591 10.83 12.72 11.12
C ARG A 591 10.22 13.83 10.29
N SER A 592 8.96 13.71 9.85
CA SER A 592 8.28 14.78 9.11
C SER A 592 8.17 16.04 9.97
N LEU A 593 7.84 15.90 11.26
CA LEU A 593 7.85 16.99 12.23
C LEU A 593 9.26 17.51 12.45
N VAL A 594 10.28 16.65 12.62
CA VAL A 594 11.68 17.06 12.77
C VAL A 594 12.23 17.72 11.50
N ASN A 595 11.81 17.32 10.31
CA ASN A 595 12.27 17.90 9.05
C ASN A 595 11.55 19.23 8.79
N GLN A 596 10.24 19.30 9.02
CA GLN A 596 9.50 20.58 9.05
C GLN A 596 10.01 21.53 10.14
N THR A 597 10.44 20.99 11.29
CA THR A 597 11.03 21.78 12.37
C THR A 597 12.54 21.96 12.24
N ARG A 598 13.27 21.24 11.37
CA ARG A 598 14.67 21.53 11.02
C ARG A 598 14.72 22.75 10.12
N THR A 599 13.72 22.93 9.27
CA THR A 599 13.40 24.24 8.67
C THR A 599 13.19 25.29 9.76
N ALA A 600 12.61 24.93 10.91
CA ALA A 600 12.45 25.81 12.08
C ALA A 600 13.64 25.85 13.07
N SER A 601 14.59 24.90 13.04
CA SER A 601 15.71 24.77 14.00
C SER A 601 17.02 25.25 13.42
N LEU A 602 17.14 25.28 12.08
CA LEU A 602 18.02 26.21 11.38
C LEU A 602 17.71 27.69 11.76
N LEU A 603 16.57 27.94 12.42
CA LEU A 603 16.18 29.21 13.03
C LEU A 603 16.18 29.23 14.57
N ARG A 604 16.58 28.13 15.26
CA ARG A 604 16.74 28.10 16.74
C ARG A 604 18.17 27.85 17.22
N ARG A 605 19.12 27.66 16.31
CA ARG A 605 20.55 27.88 16.60
C ARG A 605 21.09 28.89 15.62
N ARG A 606 20.60 30.12 15.76
CA ARG A 606 21.23 31.32 15.26
C ARG A 606 20.80 32.45 16.16
#